data_AF-S9PI84-F1
#
_entry.id   AF-S9PI84-F1
#
_cell.length_a   1.000
_cell.length_b   1.000
_cell.length_c   1.000
_cell.angle_alpha   90.00
_cell.angle_beta   90.00
_cell.angle_gamma   90.00
#
_symmetry.space_group_name_H-M   'P 1'
#
loop_
_entity.id
_entity.type
_entity.pdbx_description
1 polymer ?
#
loop_
_entity_poly.entity_id
_entity_poly.type
_entity_poly.pdbx_seq_one_letter_code
_entity_poly.pdbx_strand_id
1 'polypeptide(L)'
;MQLAALTRGVALLAMAGLGCAHTQPPERQVHVISEDVGGVGANAGSGIGGAGIDSYCNELQKQCFDKCWRRKPEISSIKKHSGDHYKHCDGKCLKVFMQCTKEQEELERQESKRQELHFPTVDAALGWLKEHKTEVVIGTVVIVGGMVAAPYVIAIMGGALVLAPL
;
A
#
# COMPACT_ATOMS: atom_id res chain seq x y z
N MET A 1 -58.01 59.48 10.45
CA MET A 1 -58.83 58.34 10.90
C MET A 1 -58.48 57.18 9.98
N GLN A 2 -57.66 56.22 10.41
CA GLN A 2 -58.09 54.88 10.89
C GLN A 2 -58.80 54.07 9.77
N LEU A 3 -58.56 52.79 9.49
CA LEU A 3 -57.82 51.70 10.12
C LEU A 3 -57.77 50.54 9.11
N ALA A 4 -56.85 49.60 9.33
CA ALA A 4 -56.52 48.45 8.49
C ALA A 4 -57.62 47.36 8.36
N ALA A 5 -57.52 46.53 7.32
CA ALA A 5 -57.86 45.11 7.40
C ALA A 5 -57.12 44.31 6.31
N LEU A 6 -56.09 43.58 6.75
CA LEU A 6 -55.42 42.47 6.06
C LEU A 6 -56.32 41.23 6.04
N THR A 7 -56.35 40.48 4.93
CA THR A 7 -56.47 39.00 4.94
C THR A 7 -55.95 38.42 3.61
N ARG A 8 -54.72 37.89 3.62
CA ARG A 8 -54.34 36.46 3.56
C ARG A 8 -54.46 35.81 2.17
N GLY A 9 -53.42 35.98 1.33
CA GLY A 9 -53.07 35.01 0.29
C GLY A 9 -52.19 33.92 0.88
N VAL A 10 -52.65 32.67 0.87
CA VAL A 10 -51.85 31.50 1.25
C VAL A 10 -50.98 31.13 0.05
N ALA A 11 -49.68 31.41 0.13
CA ALA A 11 -48.70 30.88 -0.80
C ALA A 11 -48.32 29.46 -0.34
N LEU A 12 -48.78 28.44 -1.07
CA LEU A 12 -48.29 27.07 -0.95
C LEU A 12 -46.88 27.01 -1.54
N LEU A 13 -45.86 27.05 -0.68
CA LEU A 13 -44.49 26.70 -1.02
C LEU A 13 -44.42 25.18 -1.24
N ALA A 14 -44.44 24.76 -2.51
CA ALA A 14 -44.05 23.41 -2.88
C ALA A 14 -42.55 23.25 -2.62
N MET A 15 -42.20 22.66 -1.47
CA MET A 15 -40.85 22.19 -1.20
C MET A 15 -40.54 21.05 -2.18
N ALA A 16 -39.84 21.36 -3.27
CA ALA A 16 -39.19 20.34 -4.07
C ALA A 16 -38.17 19.63 -3.17
N GLY A 17 -38.47 18.40 -2.78
CA GLY A 17 -37.56 17.54 -2.05
C GLY A 17 -36.27 17.40 -2.86
N LEU A 18 -35.19 17.97 -2.33
CA LEU A 18 -33.83 17.61 -2.68
C LEU A 18 -33.68 16.12 -2.30
N GLY A 19 -34.04 15.25 -3.24
CA GLY A 19 -33.73 13.83 -3.16
C GLY A 19 -32.23 13.70 -2.93
N CYS A 20 -31.85 12.91 -1.94
CA CYS A 20 -30.46 12.62 -1.63
C CYS A 20 -29.79 12.09 -2.91
N ALA A 21 -28.91 12.90 -3.51
CA ALA A 21 -27.93 12.41 -4.46
C ALA A 21 -27.00 11.49 -3.67
N HIS A 22 -27.33 10.20 -3.62
CA HIS A 22 -26.38 9.19 -3.20
C HIS A 22 -25.28 9.18 -4.25
N THR A 23 -24.18 9.88 -3.98
CA THR A 23 -22.89 9.56 -4.57
C THR A 23 -22.65 8.08 -4.27
N GLN A 24 -22.81 7.21 -5.27
CA GLN A 24 -22.41 5.82 -5.12
C GLN A 24 -20.96 5.82 -4.65
N PRO A 25 -20.63 5.11 -3.55
CA PRO A 25 -19.24 4.87 -3.20
C PRO A 25 -18.52 4.32 -4.43
N PRO A 26 -17.30 4.80 -4.77
CA PRO A 26 -16.56 4.23 -5.89
C PRO A 26 -16.52 2.71 -5.72
N GLU A 27 -17.03 1.98 -6.71
CA GLU A 27 -17.25 0.54 -6.62
C GLU A 27 -15.92 -0.14 -6.27
N ARG A 28 -15.83 -0.65 -5.04
CA ARG A 28 -14.73 -1.50 -4.59
C ARG A 28 -14.88 -2.92 -5.14
N GLN A 29 -15.01 -3.04 -6.46
CA GLN A 29 -15.17 -4.34 -7.10
C GLN A 29 -13.80 -4.87 -7.54
N VAL A 30 -13.52 -6.12 -7.20
CA VAL A 30 -12.32 -6.81 -7.69
C VAL A 30 -12.66 -7.41 -9.05
N HIS A 31 -11.86 -7.11 -10.07
CA HIS A 31 -12.06 -7.62 -11.43
C HIS A 31 -11.04 -8.71 -11.76
N VAL A 32 -11.49 -9.85 -12.29
CA VAL A 32 -10.58 -10.93 -12.69
C VAL A 32 -9.97 -10.64 -14.06
N ILE A 33 -8.64 -10.64 -14.13
CA ILE A 33 -7.83 -10.48 -15.36
C ILE A 33 -7.55 -11.85 -15.99
N SER A 34 -7.16 -12.85 -15.19
CA SER A 34 -6.93 -14.24 -15.62
C SER A 34 -7.22 -15.23 -14.49
N GLU A 35 -7.70 -16.42 -14.82
CA GLU A 35 -7.96 -17.51 -13.84
C GLU A 35 -6.70 -18.34 -13.53
N ASP A 36 -5.61 -18.11 -14.26
CA ASP A 36 -4.30 -18.73 -14.10
C ASP A 36 -3.20 -17.68 -13.87
N VAL A 37 -2.27 -17.98 -12.98
CA VAL A 37 -1.13 -17.09 -12.60
C VAL A 37 0.19 -17.48 -13.26
N GLY A 38 0.15 -18.37 -14.27
CA GLY A 38 1.33 -18.85 -14.96
C GLY A 38 2.12 -17.71 -15.61
N GLY A 39 3.33 -17.44 -15.12
CA GLY A 39 4.23 -16.42 -15.66
C GLY A 39 4.09 -15.01 -15.06
N VAL A 40 3.17 -14.80 -14.12
CA VAL A 40 2.95 -13.50 -13.49
C VAL A 40 3.97 -13.26 -12.37
N GLY A 41 4.72 -12.15 -12.43
CA GLY A 41 5.44 -11.62 -11.26
C GLY A 41 6.66 -12.42 -10.78
N ALA A 42 7.38 -13.13 -11.65
CA ALA A 42 8.60 -13.90 -11.32
C ALA A 42 9.73 -13.10 -10.61
N ASN A 43 9.56 -11.78 -10.41
CA ASN A 43 10.60 -10.85 -9.96
C ASN A 43 10.18 -9.94 -8.79
N ALA A 44 8.99 -10.08 -8.19
CA ALA A 44 8.42 -9.06 -7.29
C ALA A 44 8.48 -9.47 -5.81
N GLY A 45 9.27 -8.74 -5.01
CA GLY A 45 9.34 -8.82 -3.55
C GLY A 45 8.19 -8.09 -2.84
N SER A 46 7.90 -8.54 -1.62
CA SER A 46 6.80 -8.05 -0.78
C SER A 46 7.24 -6.85 0.07
N GLY A 47 6.61 -5.67 -0.12
CA GLY A 47 6.85 -4.45 0.65
C GLY A 47 5.88 -4.28 1.83
N ILE A 48 6.37 -3.72 2.94
CA ILE A 48 5.57 -3.38 4.14
C ILE A 48 5.77 -1.88 4.42
N GLY A 49 4.67 -1.14 4.52
CA GLY A 49 4.67 0.32 4.61
C GLY A 49 4.86 0.93 6.00
N GLY A 50 5.22 2.22 5.98
CA GLY A 50 4.61 3.25 6.83
C GLY A 50 5.40 3.80 8.01
N ALA A 51 6.42 3.12 8.53
CA ALA A 51 7.34 3.68 9.51
C ALA A 51 8.71 3.80 8.85
N GLY A 52 9.27 5.02 8.78
CA GLY A 52 10.51 5.28 8.06
C GLY A 52 11.56 4.19 8.30
N ILE A 53 12.12 3.67 7.21
CA ILE A 53 12.98 2.48 7.15
C ILE A 53 14.06 2.49 8.22
N ASP A 54 14.68 3.66 8.43
CA ASP A 54 15.75 3.84 9.42
C ASP A 54 15.27 3.60 10.85
N SER A 55 14.04 4.04 11.19
CA SER A 55 13.46 3.83 12.51
C SER A 55 13.23 2.35 12.78
N TYR A 56 12.69 1.62 11.80
CA TYR A 56 12.46 0.19 11.92
C TYR A 56 13.77 -0.59 12.05
N CYS A 57 14.74 -0.33 11.16
CA CYS A 57 16.02 -1.01 11.19
C CYS A 57 16.84 -0.68 12.45
N ASN A 58 16.72 0.55 12.98
CA ASN A 58 17.34 0.94 14.23
C ASN A 58 16.74 0.19 15.44
N GLU A 59 15.41 0.05 15.51
CA GLU A 59 14.78 -0.77 16.56
C GLU A 59 15.22 -2.24 16.46
N LEU A 60 15.33 -2.78 15.25
CA LEU A 60 15.85 -4.14 15.04
C LEU A 60 17.31 -4.27 15.52
N GLN A 61 18.16 -3.28 15.25
CA GLN A 61 19.54 -3.25 15.73
C GLN A 61 19.63 -3.22 17.26
N LYS A 62 18.82 -2.38 17.93
CA LYS A 62 18.75 -2.32 19.39
C LYS A 62 18.34 -3.66 19.98
N GLN A 63 17.29 -4.28 19.44
CA GLN A 63 16.84 -5.59 19.89
C GLN A 63 17.89 -6.68 19.67
N CYS A 64 18.62 -6.63 18.55
CA CYS A 64 19.76 -7.51 18.30
C CYS A 64 20.83 -7.34 19.39
N PHE A 65 21.20 -6.10 19.68
CA PHE A 65 22.25 -5.79 20.64
C PHE A 65 21.86 -6.26 22.04
N ASP A 66 20.63 -5.96 22.47
CA ASP A 66 20.09 -6.40 23.75
C ASP A 66 20.11 -7.91 23.92
N LYS A 67 19.70 -8.65 22.89
CA LYS A 67 19.72 -10.12 22.89
C LYS A 67 21.15 -10.66 22.95
N CYS A 68 22.08 -10.04 22.24
CA CYS A 68 23.49 -10.42 22.26
C CYS A 68 24.11 -10.17 23.64
N TRP A 69 23.94 -8.96 24.17
CA TRP A 69 24.56 -8.51 25.41
C TRP A 69 24.11 -9.31 26.63
N ARG A 70 22.83 -9.74 26.68
CA ARG A 70 22.30 -10.54 27.79
C ARG A 70 22.85 -11.98 27.79
N ARG A 71 23.22 -12.51 26.62
CA ARG A 71 23.69 -13.89 26.45
C ARG A 71 25.19 -14.03 26.71
N LYS A 72 25.64 -15.26 26.98
CA LYS A 72 27.07 -15.57 26.99
C LYS A 72 27.53 -15.64 25.52
N PRO A 73 28.67 -15.03 25.16
CA PRO A 73 29.24 -15.16 23.82
C PRO A 73 29.43 -16.63 23.44
N GLU A 74 29.10 -16.96 22.20
CA GLU A 74 29.40 -18.28 21.61
C GLU A 74 30.93 -18.49 21.52
N ILE A 75 31.68 -17.41 21.33
CA ILE A 75 33.13 -17.40 21.27
C ILE A 75 33.68 -17.46 22.69
N SER A 76 34.25 -18.61 23.07
CA SER A 76 34.75 -18.89 24.42
C SER A 76 35.87 -17.94 24.89
N SER A 77 36.62 -17.33 23.98
CA SER A 77 37.66 -16.35 24.29
C SER A 77 37.11 -14.97 24.68
N ILE A 78 35.83 -14.69 24.41
CA ILE A 78 35.20 -13.42 24.74
C ILE A 78 34.52 -13.54 26.10
N LYS A 79 35.00 -12.76 27.07
CA LYS A 79 34.37 -12.69 28.40
C LYS A 79 33.05 -11.94 28.35
N LYS A 80 32.03 -12.45 29.06
CA LYS A 80 30.74 -11.77 29.18
C LYS A 80 30.92 -10.37 29.78
N HIS A 81 30.19 -9.41 29.22
CA HIS A 81 30.22 -8.00 29.59
C HIS A 81 31.59 -7.31 29.46
N SER A 82 32.54 -7.87 28.71
CA SER A 82 33.81 -7.20 28.40
C SER A 82 33.66 -6.19 27.26
N GLY A 83 34.68 -5.36 27.07
CA GLY A 83 34.78 -4.52 25.88
C GLY A 83 34.79 -5.34 24.57
N ASP A 84 35.38 -6.53 24.58
CA ASP A 84 35.36 -7.43 23.41
C ASP A 84 33.96 -8.00 23.16
N HIS A 85 33.18 -8.26 24.22
CA HIS A 85 31.77 -8.64 24.06
C HIS A 85 30.96 -7.50 23.46
N TYR A 86 31.20 -6.27 23.91
CA TYR A 86 30.53 -5.10 23.36
C TYR A 86 30.82 -4.96 21.87
N LYS A 87 32.11 -4.98 21.48
CA LYS A 87 32.53 -4.90 20.08
C LYS A 87 31.97 -6.03 19.23
N HIS A 88 31.89 -7.24 19.78
CA HIS A 88 31.29 -8.38 19.09
C HIS A 88 29.80 -8.15 18.83
N CYS A 89 29.04 -7.75 19.86
CA CYS A 89 27.61 -7.48 19.72
C CYS A 89 27.32 -6.30 18.81
N ASP A 90 28.07 -5.21 18.95
CA ASP A 90 27.95 -4.02 18.13
C ASP A 90 28.20 -4.35 16.65
N GLY A 91 29.33 -4.99 16.34
CA GLY A 91 29.66 -5.38 14.96
C GLY A 91 28.69 -6.40 14.36
N LYS A 92 28.18 -7.35 15.16
CA LYS A 92 27.16 -8.31 14.72
C LYS A 92 25.85 -7.61 14.38
N CYS A 93 25.41 -6.69 15.23
CA CYS A 93 24.12 -6.03 15.08
C CYS A 93 24.14 -4.88 14.08
N LEU A 94 25.29 -4.23 13.88
CA LEU A 94 25.49 -3.30 12.77
C LEU A 94 25.29 -4.01 11.43
N LYS A 95 25.74 -5.26 11.26
CA LYS A 95 25.45 -6.04 10.04
C LYS A 95 23.95 -6.28 9.83
N VAL A 96 23.20 -6.51 10.92
CA VAL A 96 21.74 -6.66 10.86
C VAL A 96 21.09 -5.37 10.40
N PHE A 97 21.53 -4.22 10.93
CA PHE A 97 21.05 -2.91 10.47
C PHE A 97 21.31 -2.69 8.98
N MET A 98 22.55 -2.87 8.53
CA MET A 98 22.93 -2.64 7.12
C MET A 98 22.20 -3.59 6.16
N GLN A 99 21.91 -4.82 6.60
CA GLN A 99 21.12 -5.75 5.81
C GLN A 99 19.65 -5.31 5.72
N CYS A 100 19.07 -4.89 6.85
CA CYS A 100 17.70 -4.38 6.91
C CYS A 100 17.53 -3.15 6.00
N THR A 101 18.43 -2.17 6.07
CA THR A 101 18.34 -0.98 5.21
C THR A 101 18.46 -1.33 3.73
N LYS A 102 19.39 -2.23 3.37
CA LYS A 102 19.54 -2.69 1.99
C LYS A 102 18.28 -3.37 1.45
N GLU A 103 17.66 -4.25 2.24
CA GLU A 103 16.41 -4.92 1.86
C GLU A 103 15.27 -3.91 1.68
N GLN A 104 15.17 -2.95 2.58
CA GLN A 104 14.14 -1.92 2.52
C GLN A 104 14.33 -0.96 1.34
N GLU A 105 15.55 -0.52 1.06
CA GLU A 105 15.83 0.26 -0.16
C GLU A 105 15.53 -0.53 -1.45
N GLU A 106 15.77 -1.85 -1.45
CA GLU A 106 15.43 -2.69 -2.60
C GLU A 106 13.92 -2.79 -2.79
N LEU A 107 13.16 -2.89 -1.69
CA LEU A 107 11.70 -2.83 -1.72
C LEU A 107 11.20 -1.47 -2.23
N GLU A 108 11.75 -0.35 -1.75
CA GLU A 108 11.42 0.98 -2.26
C GLU A 108 11.78 1.16 -3.73
N ARG A 109 12.94 0.64 -4.16
CA ARG A 109 13.32 0.63 -5.59
C ARG A 109 12.35 -0.20 -6.41
N GLN A 110 11.86 -1.33 -5.89
CA GLN A 110 10.86 -2.15 -6.57
C GLN A 110 9.51 -1.45 -6.60
N GLU A 111 9.09 -0.78 -5.53
CA GLU A 111 7.87 0.03 -5.50
C GLU A 111 7.96 1.22 -6.46
N SER A 112 9.10 1.93 -6.49
CA SER A 112 9.34 3.05 -7.40
C SER A 112 9.40 2.62 -8.87
N LYS A 113 9.72 1.33 -9.12
CA LYS A 113 9.67 0.72 -10.45
C LYS A 113 8.28 0.17 -10.80
N ARG A 114 7.32 0.14 -9.86
CA ARG A 114 5.94 -0.23 -10.18
C ARG A 114 5.40 0.80 -11.15
N GLN A 115 5.02 0.32 -12.32
CA GLN A 115 4.54 1.17 -13.39
C GLN A 115 3.12 1.66 -13.04
N GLU A 116 2.84 2.93 -13.33
CA GLU A 116 1.48 3.45 -13.34
C GLU A 116 0.91 3.32 -14.76
N LEU A 117 -0.23 2.66 -14.89
CA LEU A 117 -0.96 2.54 -16.15
C LEU A 117 -2.24 3.35 -16.04
N HIS A 118 -2.45 4.24 -17.00
CA HIS A 118 -3.64 5.10 -17.04
C HIS A 118 -4.61 4.63 -18.11
N PHE A 119 -5.87 4.45 -17.73
CA PHE A 119 -6.94 4.07 -18.66
C PHE A 119 -8.17 4.96 -18.49
N PRO A 120 -8.87 5.27 -19.59
CA PRO A 120 -10.07 6.10 -19.52
C PRO A 120 -11.25 5.38 -18.84
N THR A 121 -11.33 4.06 -18.92
CA THR A 121 -12.40 3.22 -18.36
C THR A 121 -11.85 1.90 -17.83
N VAL A 122 -12.62 1.23 -16.96
CA VAL A 122 -12.25 -0.09 -16.41
C VAL A 122 -12.16 -1.13 -17.53
N ASP A 123 -13.10 -1.09 -18.49
CA ASP A 123 -13.11 -2.01 -19.63
C ASP A 123 -11.85 -1.86 -20.51
N ALA A 124 -11.39 -0.62 -20.72
CA ALA A 124 -10.15 -0.36 -21.45
C ALA A 124 -8.93 -0.93 -20.72
N ALA A 125 -8.89 -0.77 -19.39
CA ALA A 125 -7.84 -1.37 -18.56
C ALA A 125 -7.86 -2.91 -18.66
N LEU A 126 -9.03 -3.53 -18.47
CA LEU A 126 -9.17 -4.99 -18.51
C LEU A 126 -8.84 -5.57 -19.89
N GLY A 127 -9.23 -4.89 -20.98
CA GLY A 127 -8.88 -5.28 -22.35
C GLY A 127 -7.36 -5.30 -22.54
N TRP A 128 -6.69 -4.19 -22.22
CA TRP A 128 -5.25 -4.09 -22.36
C TRP A 128 -4.50 -5.10 -21.47
N LEU A 129 -4.89 -5.24 -20.19
CA LEU A 129 -4.25 -6.18 -19.25
C LEU A 129 -4.40 -7.64 -19.68
N LYS A 130 -5.49 -8.01 -20.36
CA LYS A 130 -5.69 -9.36 -20.90
C LYS A 130 -4.80 -9.64 -22.10
N GLU A 131 -4.51 -8.63 -22.91
CA GLU A 131 -3.65 -8.73 -24.09
C GLU A 131 -2.15 -8.68 -23.72
N HIS A 132 -1.81 -7.93 -22.67
CA HIS A 132 -0.43 -7.66 -22.23
C HIS A 132 -0.04 -8.40 -20.93
N LYS A 133 -0.67 -9.55 -20.62
CA LYS A 133 -0.48 -10.28 -19.34
C LYS A 133 0.98 -10.54 -18.95
N THR A 134 1.85 -10.79 -19.93
CA THR A 134 3.27 -11.09 -19.71
C THR A 134 4.13 -9.85 -19.46
N GLU A 135 3.62 -8.67 -19.78
CA GLU A 135 4.33 -7.38 -19.63
C GLU A 135 4.01 -6.72 -18.29
N VAL A 136 3.02 -7.25 -17.56
CA VAL A 136 2.46 -6.65 -16.37
C VAL A 136 3.03 -7.28 -15.10
N VAL A 137 3.47 -6.43 -14.17
CA VAL A 137 4.06 -6.84 -12.89
C VAL A 137 3.00 -6.75 -11.79
N ILE A 138 3.02 -7.71 -10.86
CA ILE A 138 2.19 -7.65 -9.64
C ILE A 138 2.54 -6.36 -8.87
N GLY A 139 1.53 -5.64 -8.42
CA GLY A 139 1.71 -4.35 -7.75
C GLY A 139 1.70 -3.15 -8.69
N THR A 140 1.68 -3.34 -10.02
CA THR A 140 1.41 -2.25 -10.98
C THR A 140 0.11 -1.55 -10.59
N VAL A 141 0.17 -0.22 -10.51
CA VAL A 141 -0.98 0.62 -10.16
C VAL A 141 -1.70 0.99 -11.46
N VAL A 142 -2.99 0.71 -11.50
CA VAL A 142 -3.86 0.97 -12.65
C VAL A 142 -4.83 2.07 -12.26
N ILE A 143 -4.65 3.23 -12.87
CA ILE A 143 -5.44 4.43 -12.60
C ILE A 143 -6.54 4.50 -13.64
N VAL A 144 -7.80 4.35 -13.19
CA VAL A 144 -8.96 4.37 -14.07
C VAL A 144 -9.78 5.64 -13.86
N GLY A 145 -10.07 6.33 -14.97
CA GLY A 145 -10.88 7.55 -15.01
C GLY A 145 -10.07 8.84 -15.07
N GLY A 146 -10.78 9.97 -15.24
CA GLY A 146 -10.20 11.32 -15.24
C GLY A 146 -9.81 11.82 -13.84
N MET A 147 -9.85 13.14 -13.61
CA MET A 147 -9.33 13.87 -12.44
C MET A 147 -9.76 13.37 -11.03
N VAL A 148 -10.70 12.42 -10.94
CA VAL A 148 -11.11 11.74 -9.70
C VAL A 148 -10.92 10.23 -9.91
N ALA A 149 -9.67 9.78 -9.89
CA ALA A 149 -9.36 8.39 -10.21
C ALA A 149 -9.55 7.48 -8.99
N ALA A 150 -10.15 6.31 -9.21
CA ALA A 150 -10.07 5.21 -8.25
C ALA A 150 -8.83 4.37 -8.66
N PRO A 151 -7.75 4.38 -7.88
CA PRO A 151 -6.58 3.58 -8.21
C PRO A 151 -6.85 2.12 -7.86
N TYR A 152 -6.46 1.25 -8.78
CA TYR A 152 -6.47 -0.20 -8.62
C TYR A 152 -5.03 -0.72 -8.60
N VAL A 153 -4.85 -1.93 -8.09
CA VAL A 153 -3.58 -2.64 -8.10
C VAL A 153 -3.77 -4.02 -8.71
N ILE A 154 -2.77 -4.46 -9.45
CA ILE A 154 -2.75 -5.81 -10.01
C ILE A 154 -2.23 -6.76 -8.94
N ALA A 155 -3.07 -7.71 -8.54
CA ALA A 155 -2.82 -8.62 -7.44
C ALA A 155 -3.17 -10.06 -7.83
N ILE A 156 -2.76 -11.02 -7.00
CA ILE A 156 -3.19 -12.41 -7.12
C ILE A 156 -4.17 -12.71 -6.00
N MET A 157 -5.35 -13.22 -6.35
CA MET A 157 -6.35 -13.71 -5.39
C MET A 157 -6.88 -15.06 -5.84
N GLY A 158 -6.87 -16.06 -4.96
CA GLY A 158 -7.43 -17.38 -5.25
C GLY A 158 -6.80 -18.12 -6.44
N GLY A 159 -5.54 -17.80 -6.78
CA GLY A 159 -4.86 -18.37 -7.96
C GLY A 159 -5.18 -17.66 -9.28
N ALA A 160 -5.98 -16.58 -9.23
CA ALA A 160 -6.32 -15.74 -10.35
C ALA A 160 -5.57 -14.39 -10.28
N LEU A 161 -5.19 -13.85 -11.44
CA LEU A 161 -4.73 -12.47 -11.57
C LEU A 161 -5.93 -11.54 -11.54
N VAL A 162 -5.92 -10.54 -10.67
CA VAL A 162 -7.04 -9.62 -10.45
C VAL A 162 -6.60 -8.16 -10.43
N LEU A 163 -7.53 -7.28 -10.78
CA LEU A 163 -7.46 -5.84 -10.59
C LEU A 163 -8.28 -5.51 -9.34
N ALA A 164 -7.59 -5.20 -8.24
CA ALA A 164 -8.20 -4.93 -6.95
C ALA A 164 -8.18 -3.42 -6.63
N PRO A 165 -9.22 -2.84 -6.01
CA PRO A 165 -9.19 -1.45 -5.57
C PRO A 165 -8.15 -1.25 -4.45
N LEU A 166 -7.46 -0.10 -4.43
CA LEU A 166 -6.57 0.33 -3.34
C LEU A 166 -7.34 0.83 -2.10
#